data_AF-T2IVG3-F1
#
_entry.id   AF-T2IVG3-F1
#
_cell.length_a   1.000
_cell.length_b   1.000
_cell.length_c   1.000
_cell.angle_alpha   90.00
_cell.angle_beta   90.00
_cell.angle_gamma   90.00
#
_symmetry.space_group_name_H-M   'P 1'
#
loop_
_entity.id
_entity.type
_entity.pdbx_description
1 polymer ?
#
loop_
_entity_poly.entity_id
_entity_poly.type
_entity_poly.pdbx_seq_one_letter_code
_entity_poly.pdbx_strand_id
1 'polypeptide(L)'
;MLGNLIIKELYNLLDQLITAQYAKNKLSYLEPLNGRLQVMRYQTRLLFDFGLVSQKRYQYASQLINEIGRELGGWIKSQQGKKGQK
;
A
#
# COMPACT_ATOMS: atom_id res chain seq x y z
N MET A 1 -6.32 11.29 16.28
CA MET A 1 -5.35 12.13 15.53
C MET A 1 -5.00 11.44 14.21
N LEU A 2 -4.64 12.20 13.17
CA LEU A 2 -4.31 11.69 11.82
C LEU A 2 -3.18 10.63 11.83
N GLY A 3 -2.19 10.78 12.72
CA GLY A 3 -1.11 9.80 12.88
C GLY A 3 -1.61 8.39 13.24
N ASN A 4 -2.62 8.27 14.11
CA ASN A 4 -3.18 6.95 14.48
C ASN A 4 -3.88 6.28 13.29
N LEU A 5 -4.53 7.06 12.42
CA LEU A 5 -5.16 6.52 11.21
C LEU A 5 -4.11 5.99 10.24
N ILE A 6 -3.00 6.72 10.06
CA ILE A 6 -1.90 6.29 9.20
C ILE A 6 -1.23 5.02 9.74
N ILE A 7 -0.96 4.97 11.05
CA ILE A 7 -0.39 3.79 11.70
C ILE A 7 -1.32 2.58 11.51
N LYS A 8 -2.62 2.76 11.72
CA LYS A 8 -3.60 1.68 11.52
C LYS A 8 -3.62 1.18 10.07
N GLU A 9 -3.60 2.08 9.09
CA GLU A 9 -3.57 1.70 7.67
C GLU A 9 -2.26 0.98 7.30
N LEU A 10 -1.12 1.40 7.86
CA LEU A 10 0.17 0.70 7.70
C LEU A 10 0.12 -0.73 8.25
N TYR A 11 -0.43 -0.92 9.46
CA TYR A 11 -0.59 -2.25 10.04
C TYR A 11 -1.54 -3.12 9.22
N ASN A 12 -2.66 -2.57 8.76
CA ASN A 12 -3.59 -3.29 7.89
C ASN A 12 -2.92 -3.69 6.57
N LEU A 13 -2.12 -2.81 5.94
CA LEU A 13 -1.36 -3.15 4.74
C LEU A 13 -0.39 -4.31 5.00
N LEU A 14 0.36 -4.26 6.10
CA LEU A 14 1.29 -5.31 6.50
C LEU A 14 0.57 -6.66 6.72
N ASP A 15 -0.51 -6.65 7.51
CA ASP A 15 -1.30 -7.83 7.82
C ASP A 15 -1.87 -8.51 6.57
N GLN A 16 -2.41 -7.72 5.65
CA GLN A 16 -2.97 -8.22 4.39
C GLN A 16 -1.90 -8.78 3.44
N LEU A 17 -0.72 -8.15 3.39
CA LEU A 17 0.40 -8.65 2.57
C LEU A 17 0.93 -9.99 3.11
N ILE A 18 1.09 -10.10 4.43
CA ILE A 18 1.50 -11.35 5.08
C ILE A 18 0.43 -12.42 4.85
N THR A 19 -0.85 -12.11 5.06
CA THR A 19 -1.96 -13.03 4.81
C THR A 19 -1.98 -13.51 3.36
N ALA A 20 -1.80 -12.60 2.40
CA ALA A 20 -1.71 -12.92 0.98
C ALA A 20 -0.57 -13.89 0.65
N GLN A 21 0.55 -13.84 1.38
CA GLN A 21 1.70 -14.72 1.16
C GLN A 21 1.31 -16.20 1.30
N TYR A 22 0.46 -16.51 2.28
CA TYR A 22 0.04 -17.88 2.62
C TYR A 22 -1.33 -18.26 2.05
N ALA A 23 -2.08 -17.31 1.50
CA ALA A 23 -3.39 -17.57 0.91
C ALA A 23 -3.32 -18.45 -0.35
N LYS A 24 -4.31 -19.35 -0.50
CA LYS A 24 -4.53 -20.07 -1.76
C LYS A 24 -4.98 -19.13 -2.88
N ASN A 25 -5.89 -18.20 -2.58
CA ASN A 25 -6.36 -17.16 -3.51
C ASN A 25 -5.75 -15.80 -3.15
N LYS A 26 -4.48 -15.60 -3.51
CA LYS A 26 -3.73 -14.38 -3.17
C LYS A 26 -4.36 -13.10 -3.71
N LEU A 27 -4.95 -13.17 -4.91
CA LEU A 27 -5.56 -12.00 -5.56
C LEU A 27 -6.66 -11.35 -4.71
N SER A 28 -7.46 -12.15 -4.00
CA SER A 28 -8.52 -11.63 -3.13
C SER A 28 -8.01 -10.73 -2.00
N TYR A 29 -6.75 -10.90 -1.59
CA TYR A 29 -6.09 -10.07 -0.58
C TYR A 29 -5.29 -8.91 -1.21
N LEU A 30 -4.69 -9.12 -2.38
CA LEU A 30 -3.79 -8.15 -3.01
C LEU A 30 -4.53 -7.03 -3.76
N GLU A 31 -5.61 -7.34 -4.48
CA GLU A 31 -6.32 -6.34 -5.31
C GLU A 31 -6.89 -5.17 -4.48
N PRO A 32 -7.52 -5.40 -3.30
CA PRO A 32 -8.00 -4.30 -2.46
C PRO A 32 -6.91 -3.35 -1.97
N LEU A 33 -5.64 -3.81 -1.88
CA LEU A 33 -4.53 -3.00 -1.36
C LEU A 33 -4.15 -1.83 -2.27
N ASN A 34 -4.47 -1.89 -3.57
CA ASN A 34 -4.26 -0.75 -4.47
C ASN A 34 -5.03 0.49 -4.00
N GLY A 35 -6.30 0.33 -3.61
CA GLY A 35 -7.11 1.42 -3.08
C GLY A 35 -6.56 1.96 -1.77
N ARG A 36 -6.07 1.07 -0.89
CA ARG A 36 -5.45 1.43 0.39
C ARG A 36 -4.17 2.25 0.21
N LEU A 37 -3.33 1.89 -0.76
CA LEU A 37 -2.14 2.69 -1.10
C LEU A 37 -2.52 4.08 -1.61
N GLN A 38 -3.61 4.24 -2.35
CA GLN A 38 -4.09 5.57 -2.74
C GLN A 38 -4.48 6.41 -1.52
N VAL A 39 -5.21 5.82 -0.56
CA VAL A 39 -5.55 6.50 0.70
C VAL A 39 -4.30 6.96 1.43
N MET A 40 -3.27 6.11 1.53
CA MET A 40 -2.01 6.46 2.19
C MET A 40 -1.29 7.62 1.50
N ARG A 41 -1.29 7.70 0.16
CA ARG A 41 -0.71 8.85 -0.57
C ARG A 41 -1.39 10.16 -0.21
N TYR A 42 -2.72 10.17 -0.16
CA TYR A 42 -3.48 11.35 0.23
C TYR A 42 -3.26 11.71 1.70
N GLN A 43 -3.18 10.73 2.60
CA GLN A 43 -2.84 10.98 3.99
C GLN A 43 -1.43 11.58 4.15
N THR A 44 -0.44 11.08 3.41
CA THR A 44 0.91 11.65 3.37
C THR A 44 0.93 13.06 2.81
N ARG A 45 0.09 13.36 1.81
CA ARG A 45 -0.11 14.72 1.31
C ARG A 45 -0.74 15.63 2.37
N LEU A 46 -1.77 15.18 3.07
CA LEU A 46 -2.41 15.96 4.15
C LEU A 46 -1.43 16.29 5.27
N LEU A 47 -0.52 15.37 5.64
CA LEU A 47 0.54 15.67 6.60
C LEU A 47 1.41 16.84 6.15
N PHE A 48 1.73 16.92 4.85
CA PHE A 48 2.50 18.01 4.28
C PHE A 48 1.69 19.31 4.23
N ASP A 49 0.45 19.24 3.73
CA ASP A 49 -0.46 20.39 3.61
C ASP A 49 -0.75 21.02 4.99
N PHE A 50 -0.77 20.22 6.07
CA PHE A 50 -0.91 20.71 7.45
C PHE A 50 0.41 21.15 8.10
N GLY A 51 1.54 21.11 7.39
CA GLY A 51 2.84 21.49 7.93
C GLY A 51 3.40 20.55 9.00
N LEU A 52 2.85 19.33 9.12
CA LEU A 52 3.25 18.34 10.12
C LEU A 52 4.55 17.61 9.73
N VAL A 53 4.91 17.65 8.44
CA VAL A 53 6.15 17.09 7.90
C VAL A 53 6.82 18.06 6.94
N SER A 54 8.15 18.04 6.89
CA SER A 54 8.90 18.83 5.91
C SER A 54 8.76 18.26 4.50
N GLN A 55 8.98 19.10 3.49
CA GLN A 55 8.95 18.70 2.08
C GLN A 55 9.86 17.50 1.79
N LYS A 56 11.08 17.47 2.37
CA LYS A 56 12.03 16.34 2.21
C LYS A 56 11.44 15.03 2.75
N ARG A 57 10.80 15.06 3.93
CA ARG A 57 10.15 13.88 4.52
C ARG A 57 8.95 13.43 3.70
N TYR A 58 8.14 14.38 3.21
CA TYR A 58 7.03 14.10 2.30
C TYR A 58 7.49 13.42 1.01
N GLN A 59 8.55 13.93 0.37
CA GLN A 59 9.12 13.35 -0.85
C GLN A 59 9.62 11.92 -0.59
N TYR A 60 10.37 11.72 0.48
CA TYR A 60 10.89 10.41 0.84
C TYR A 60 9.77 9.39 1.10
N ALA A 61 8.77 9.75 1.92
CA ALA A 61 7.61 8.90 2.18
C ALA A 61 6.83 8.58 0.90
N SER A 62 6.65 9.58 0.01
CA SER A 62 5.97 9.40 -1.27
C SER A 62 6.71 8.43 -2.20
N GLN A 63 8.05 8.45 -2.19
CA GLN A 63 8.88 7.49 -2.94
C GLN A 63 8.71 6.06 -2.41
N LEU A 64 8.75 5.87 -1.10
CA LEU A 64 8.53 4.54 -0.50
C LEU A 64 7.13 3.99 -0.81
N ILE A 65 6.09 4.82 -0.71
CA ILE A 65 4.72 4.41 -1.06
C ILE A 65 4.61 4.07 -2.56
N ASN A 66 5.34 4.77 -3.43
CA ASN A 66 5.44 4.44 -4.85
C ASN A 66 6.10 3.09 -5.10
N GLU A 67 7.18 2.78 -4.39
CA GLU A 67 7.89 1.50 -4.49
C GLU A 67 6.98 0.35 -4.10
N ILE A 68 6.31 0.44 -2.94
CA ILE A 68 5.33 -0.57 -2.50
C ILE A 68 4.25 -0.79 -3.56
N GLY A 69 3.74 0.28 -4.17
CA GLY A 69 2.74 0.17 -5.25
C GLY A 69 3.25 -0.56 -6.49
N ARG A 70 4.52 -0.37 -6.87
CA ARG A 70 5.14 -1.09 -8.00
C ARG A 70 5.29 -2.57 -7.69
N GLU A 71 5.78 -2.91 -6.49
CA GLU A 71 5.94 -4.30 -6.05
C GLU A 71 4.60 -5.03 -5.97
N LEU A 72 3.59 -4.40 -5.36
CA LEU A 72 2.23 -4.93 -5.29
C LEU A 72 1.65 -5.18 -6.70
N GLY A 73 1.79 -4.21 -7.61
CA GLY A 73 1.32 -4.35 -8.98
C GLY A 73 2.03 -5.50 -9.73
N GLY A 74 3.33 -5.66 -9.52
CA GLY A 74 4.10 -6.80 -10.05
C GLY A 74 3.59 -8.14 -9.51
N TRP A 75 3.31 -8.21 -8.21
CA TRP A 75 2.80 -9.41 -7.58
C TRP A 75 1.40 -9.79 -8.09
N ILE A 76 0.48 -8.82 -8.20
CA ILE A 76 -0.87 -9.03 -8.75
C ILE A 76 -0.78 -9.60 -10.18
N LYS A 77 0.01 -8.96 -11.05
CA LYS A 77 0.21 -9.44 -12.44
C LYS A 77 0.74 -10.88 -12.49
N SER A 78 1.70 -11.21 -11.62
CA SER A 78 2.23 -12.58 -11.50
C SER A 78 1.14 -13.59 -11.11
N GLN A 79 0.22 -13.24 -10.20
CA GLN A 79 -0.87 -14.14 -9.81
C GLN A 79 -1.96 -14.26 -10.89
N GLN A 80 -2.29 -13.17 -11.60
CA GLN A 80 -3.23 -13.21 -12.72
C GLN A 80 -2.73 -14.11 -13.87
N GLY A 81 -1.44 -14.03 -14.19
CA GLY A 81 -0.82 -14.92 -15.19
C GLY A 81 -0.92 -16.41 -14.83
N LYS A 82 -0.82 -16.76 -13.53
CA LYS A 82 -1.00 -18.14 -13.05
C LYS A 82 -2.46 -18.61 -13.13
N LYS A 83 -3.43 -17.71 -12.97
CA LYS A 83 -4.86 -18.04 -13.03
C LYS A 83 -5.32 -18.31 -14.47
N GLY A 84 -4.75 -17.62 -15.46
CA GLY A 84 -5.07 -17.82 -16.88
C GLY A 84 -4.42 -19.05 -17.55
N GLN A 85 -3.53 -19.74 -16.84
CA GLN A 85 -2.88 -20.99 -17.31
C GLN A 85 -3.53 -22.27 -16.75
N LYS A 86 -4.56 -22.13 -15.89
CA LYS A 86 -5.41 -23.21 -15.38
C LYS A 86 -6.75 -23.20 -16.08
#